data_AF-A0A8J5D5M6-F1
#
_entry.id   AF-A0A8J5D5M6-F1
#
_cell.length_a   1.000
_cell.length_b   1.000
_cell.length_c   1.000
_cell.angle_alpha   90.00
_cell.angle_beta   90.00
_cell.angle_gamma   90.00
#
_symmetry.space_group_name_H-M   'P 1'
#
loop_
_entity.id
_entity.type
_entity.pdbx_description
1 polymer ?
#
loop_
_entity_poly.entity_id
_entity_poly.type
_entity_poly.pdbx_seq_one_letter_code
_entity_poly.pdbx_strand_id
1 'polypeptide(L)'
;MALIQKMHGENDTFEELSDRILAAALHAGQGSERIDVVFDTYTEESIKAAERVIRGSNEGISFSEIRPAHKIMNWRRLLACSQTKEKLVVVSAESWKHETNREKLGNRTLYVTCGEKCLVLTRDRWKLVQALECSHEEADTRMFLHAKHAATPYKTIILVADDTDVLIISLHLSRTSIVSSSSDEEQRFESE
;
A
#
# COMPACT_ATOMS: atom_id res chain seq x y z
N MET A 1 5.96 -3.15 0.24
CA MET A 1 6.34 -4.52 -0.20
C MET A 1 6.46 -5.59 0.89
N ALA A 2 6.55 -5.23 2.18
CA ALA A 2 6.91 -6.17 3.25
C ALA A 2 6.02 -7.42 3.36
N LEU A 3 4.69 -7.26 3.21
CA LEU A 3 3.75 -8.38 3.24
C LEU A 3 4.04 -9.40 2.13
N ILE A 4 4.26 -8.95 0.90
CA ILE A 4 4.57 -9.82 -0.24
C ILE A 4 5.92 -10.51 -0.03
N GLN A 5 6.95 -9.80 0.44
CA GLN A 5 8.29 -10.37 0.62
C GLN A 5 8.35 -11.51 1.64
N LYS A 6 7.46 -11.49 2.64
CA LYS A 6 7.34 -12.57 3.64
C LYS A 6 6.64 -13.81 3.10
N MET A 7 5.98 -13.73 1.95
CA MET A 7 5.28 -14.88 1.33
C MET A 7 6.25 -15.76 0.55
N HIS A 8 5.90 -17.03 0.39
CA HIS A 8 6.54 -17.93 -0.58
C HIS A 8 5.66 -18.02 -1.83
N GLY A 9 6.09 -17.37 -2.92
CA GLY A 9 5.34 -17.31 -4.18
C GLY A 9 5.67 -18.41 -5.19
N GLU A 10 6.66 -19.25 -4.93
CA GLU A 10 7.13 -20.24 -5.91
C GLU A 10 6.10 -21.34 -6.16
N ASN A 11 5.95 -21.71 -7.43
CA ASN A 11 4.97 -22.67 -7.98
C ASN A 11 3.51 -22.20 -8.02
N ASP A 12 3.17 -21.12 -7.34
CA ASP A 12 1.88 -20.45 -7.49
C ASP A 12 1.78 -19.78 -8.86
N THR A 13 0.55 -19.64 -9.32
CA THR A 13 0.19 -18.68 -10.37
C THR A 13 0.14 -17.26 -9.79
N PHE A 14 0.23 -16.24 -10.65
CA PHE A 14 0.06 -14.85 -10.21
C PHE A 14 -1.35 -14.58 -9.67
N GLU A 15 -2.36 -15.32 -10.15
CA GLU A 15 -3.72 -15.28 -9.62
C GLU A 15 -3.78 -15.82 -8.18
N GLU A 16 -3.26 -17.03 -7.95
CA GLU A 16 -3.20 -17.63 -6.60
C GLU A 16 -2.41 -16.74 -5.63
N LEU A 17 -1.28 -16.19 -6.08
CA LEU A 17 -0.52 -15.23 -5.28
C LEU A 17 -1.34 -13.98 -4.96
N SER A 18 -2.03 -13.39 -5.94
CA SER A 18 -2.86 -12.20 -5.74
C SER A 18 -3.99 -12.46 -4.74
N ASP A 19 -4.60 -13.63 -4.80
CA ASP A 19 -5.62 -14.09 -3.86
C ASP A 19 -5.06 -14.24 -2.44
N ARG A 20 -3.85 -14.80 -2.29
CA ARG A 20 -3.18 -14.91 -0.99
C ARG A 20 -2.78 -13.55 -0.43
N ILE A 21 -2.33 -12.62 -1.26
CA ILE A 21 -2.01 -11.24 -0.84
C ILE A 21 -3.27 -10.56 -0.31
N LEU A 22 -4.40 -10.69 -1.02
CA LEU A 22 -5.68 -10.17 -0.56
C LEU A 22 -6.09 -10.77 0.79
N ALA A 23 -6.02 -12.10 0.91
CA ALA A 23 -6.36 -12.79 2.16
C ALA A 23 -5.48 -12.32 3.34
N ALA A 24 -4.18 -12.18 3.11
CA ALA A 24 -3.25 -11.69 4.12
C ALA A 24 -3.53 -10.23 4.52
N ALA A 25 -3.87 -9.35 3.57
CA ALA A 25 -4.27 -7.97 3.87
C ALA A 25 -5.58 -7.92 4.67
N LEU A 26 -6.57 -8.73 4.30
CA LEU A 26 -7.86 -8.83 5.01
C LEU A 26 -7.72 -9.40 6.42
N HIS A 27 -6.74 -10.29 6.63
CA HIS A 27 -6.41 -10.82 7.95
C HIS A 27 -5.65 -9.81 8.81
N ALA A 28 -4.67 -9.10 8.23
CA ALA A 28 -3.93 -8.05 8.94
C ALA A 28 -4.85 -6.89 9.37
N GLY A 29 -5.85 -6.55 8.55
CA GLY A 29 -6.89 -5.57 8.86
C GLY A 29 -8.14 -6.16 9.53
N GLN A 30 -8.03 -7.32 10.19
CA GLN A 30 -9.17 -7.95 10.84
C GLN A 30 -9.75 -7.01 11.92
N GLY A 31 -11.07 -6.78 11.85
CA GLY A 31 -11.77 -5.85 12.74
C GLY A 31 -11.85 -4.41 12.21
N SER A 32 -11.19 -4.09 11.10
CA SER A 32 -11.29 -2.78 10.46
C SER A 32 -12.40 -2.75 9.40
N GLU A 33 -13.19 -1.68 9.38
CA GLU A 33 -14.19 -1.42 8.33
C GLU A 33 -13.53 -1.02 7.00
N ARG A 34 -12.37 -0.39 7.09
CA ARG A 34 -11.55 0.09 5.98
C ARG A 34 -10.14 -0.49 6.08
N ILE A 35 -9.63 -0.99 4.96
CA ILE A 35 -8.27 -1.53 4.86
C ILE A 35 -7.58 -0.85 3.67
N ASP A 36 -6.38 -0.33 3.88
CA ASP A 36 -5.60 0.36 2.85
C ASP A 36 -4.31 -0.43 2.59
N VAL A 37 -4.17 -1.00 1.40
CA VAL A 37 -2.96 -1.70 0.94
C VAL A 37 -2.13 -0.73 0.11
N VAL A 38 -1.03 -0.29 0.70
CA VAL A 38 -0.14 0.72 0.11
C VAL A 38 1.14 0.05 -0.40
N PHE A 39 1.47 0.32 -1.66
CA PHE A 39 2.63 -0.19 -2.36
C PHE A 39 3.63 0.92 -2.66
N ASP A 40 4.86 0.53 -2.93
CA ASP A 40 5.84 1.41 -3.55
C ASP A 40 5.49 1.59 -5.03
N THR A 41 5.87 2.74 -5.60
CA THR A 41 5.84 3.01 -7.03
C THR A 41 7.26 2.90 -7.59
N TYR A 42 7.39 2.34 -8.79
CA TYR A 42 8.68 2.06 -9.42
C TYR A 42 8.84 2.92 -10.66
N THR A 43 9.35 4.14 -10.49
CA THR A 43 9.65 5.04 -11.61
C THR A 43 11.10 4.84 -12.06
N GLU A 44 11.36 4.76 -13.37
CA GLU A 44 12.72 4.55 -13.92
C GLU A 44 13.57 5.83 -13.86
N GLU A 45 12.95 7.01 -13.97
CA GLU A 45 13.64 8.31 -13.91
C GLU A 45 13.67 8.87 -12.47
N SER A 46 14.22 8.11 -11.53
CA SER A 46 14.30 8.56 -10.13
C SER A 46 15.62 8.26 -9.43
N ILE A 47 15.87 9.00 -8.34
CA ILE A 47 17.03 8.77 -7.47
C ILE A 47 17.02 7.32 -6.96
N LYS A 48 15.84 6.78 -6.65
CA LYS A 48 15.70 5.39 -6.22
C LYS A 48 16.02 4.40 -7.32
N ALA A 49 15.66 4.69 -8.57
CA ALA A 49 16.06 3.83 -9.69
C ALA A 49 17.58 3.75 -9.81
N ALA A 50 18.27 4.90 -9.76
CA ALA A 50 19.72 4.97 -9.78
C ALA A 50 20.34 4.17 -8.62
N GLU A 51 19.80 4.31 -7.41
CA GLU A 51 20.27 3.58 -6.24
C GLU A 51 20.07 2.06 -6.35
N ARG A 52 18.94 1.60 -6.88
CA ARG A 52 18.67 0.16 -7.10
C ARG A 52 19.65 -0.46 -8.09
N VAL A 53 20.04 0.29 -9.12
CA VAL A 53 21.07 -0.14 -10.07
C VAL A 53 22.42 -0.29 -9.36
N ILE A 54 22.83 0.70 -8.55
CA ILE A 54 24.08 0.64 -7.77
C ILE A 54 24.08 -0.57 -6.82
N ARG A 55 22.93 -0.92 -6.24
CA ARG A 55 22.75 -2.08 -5.34
C ARG A 55 22.65 -3.43 -6.08
N GLY A 56 22.78 -3.48 -7.41
CA GLY A 56 22.64 -4.71 -8.20
C GLY A 56 21.23 -5.31 -8.21
N SER A 57 20.21 -4.53 -7.81
CA SER A 57 18.83 -5.02 -7.67
C SER A 57 18.12 -5.25 -9.02
N ASN A 58 18.71 -4.82 -10.14
CA ASN A 58 18.13 -4.99 -11.47
C ASN A 58 18.55 -6.27 -12.23
N GLU A 59 19.30 -7.18 -11.60
CA GLU A 59 19.72 -8.46 -12.23
C GLU A 59 18.70 -9.62 -12.08
N GLY A 60 17.46 -9.27 -11.71
CA GLY A 60 16.37 -10.23 -11.52
C GLY A 60 15.78 -10.79 -12.81
N ILE A 61 14.73 -11.62 -12.69
CA ILE A 61 13.96 -12.09 -13.84
C ILE A 61 12.85 -11.06 -14.10
N SER A 62 12.84 -10.50 -15.31
CA SER A 62 11.72 -9.70 -15.80
C SER A 62 10.85 -10.52 -16.75
N PHE A 63 9.55 -10.34 -16.62
CA PHE A 63 8.57 -10.85 -17.59
C PHE A 63 8.20 -9.70 -18.52
N SER A 64 8.17 -9.92 -19.83
CA SER A 64 7.60 -8.94 -20.77
C SER A 64 6.12 -8.70 -20.47
N GLU A 65 5.38 -9.78 -20.19
CA GLU A 65 3.97 -9.77 -19.79
C GLU A 65 3.74 -10.75 -18.63
N ILE A 66 3.03 -10.30 -17.59
CA ILE A 66 2.55 -11.17 -16.50
C ILE A 66 1.08 -11.49 -16.78
N ARG A 67 0.74 -12.78 -16.87
CA ARG A 67 -0.63 -13.26 -17.00
C ARG A 67 -1.05 -13.96 -15.72
N PRO A 68 -2.34 -13.89 -15.32
CA PRO A 68 -2.81 -14.50 -14.07
C PRO A 68 -2.42 -15.97 -13.93
N ALA A 69 -2.55 -16.76 -15.00
CA ALA A 69 -2.25 -18.20 -15.02
C ALA A 69 -0.74 -18.55 -15.12
N HIS A 70 0.17 -17.59 -15.29
CA HIS A 70 1.61 -17.89 -15.36
C HIS A 70 2.12 -18.34 -13.99
N LYS A 71 2.85 -19.46 -13.96
CA LYS A 71 3.53 -19.93 -12.75
C LYS A 71 4.75 -19.09 -12.43
N ILE A 72 4.91 -18.82 -11.14
CA ILE A 72 6.04 -18.11 -10.57
C ILE A 72 7.19 -19.09 -10.36
N MET A 73 8.30 -18.82 -11.02
CA MET A 73 9.56 -19.54 -10.87
C MET A 73 10.60 -18.62 -10.25
N ASN A 74 11.46 -19.13 -9.37
CA ASN A 74 12.55 -18.36 -8.75
C ASN A 74 12.06 -17.08 -8.06
N TRP A 75 11.14 -17.23 -7.09
CA TRP A 75 10.49 -16.13 -6.35
C TRP A 75 11.43 -15.01 -5.90
N ARG A 76 12.61 -15.35 -5.38
CA ARG A 76 13.61 -14.37 -4.93
C ARG A 76 14.13 -13.48 -6.06
N ARG A 77 14.38 -14.06 -7.24
CA ARG A 77 14.87 -13.29 -8.42
C ARG A 77 13.76 -12.44 -9.02
N LEU A 78 12.52 -12.91 -8.95
CA LEU A 78 11.34 -12.13 -9.34
C LEU A 78 11.23 -10.87 -8.47
N LEU A 79 11.34 -11.03 -7.15
CA LEU A 79 11.34 -9.94 -6.18
C LEU A 79 12.64 -9.12 -6.12
N ALA A 80 13.65 -9.42 -6.93
CA ALA A 80 14.78 -8.52 -7.09
C ALA A 80 14.43 -7.40 -8.07
N CYS A 81 13.80 -7.74 -9.19
CA CYS A 81 13.50 -6.81 -10.29
C CYS A 81 12.34 -5.85 -9.96
N SER A 82 12.59 -4.54 -10.06
CA SER A 82 11.58 -3.50 -9.83
C SER A 82 10.41 -3.56 -10.81
N GLN A 83 10.67 -3.75 -12.10
CA GLN A 83 9.62 -3.86 -13.12
C GLN A 83 8.67 -5.02 -12.83
N THR A 84 9.18 -6.14 -12.31
CA THR A 84 8.34 -7.29 -11.99
C THR A 84 7.49 -7.04 -10.74
N LYS A 85 7.99 -6.31 -9.75
CA LYS A 85 7.20 -5.89 -8.58
C LYS A 85 6.06 -4.95 -8.98
N GLU A 86 6.34 -3.99 -9.86
CA GLU A 86 5.31 -3.09 -10.36
C GLU A 86 4.20 -3.85 -11.09
N LYS A 87 4.57 -4.75 -12.02
CA LYS A 87 3.61 -5.60 -12.72
C LYS A 87 2.82 -6.50 -11.78
N LEU A 88 3.44 -7.01 -10.72
CA LEU A 88 2.75 -7.79 -9.68
C LEU A 88 1.66 -6.95 -9.01
N VAL A 89 1.96 -5.72 -8.61
CA VAL A 89 0.96 -4.80 -8.01
C VAL A 89 -0.21 -4.55 -8.96
N VAL A 90 0.08 -4.30 -10.24
CA VAL A 90 -0.95 -4.09 -11.27
C VAL A 90 -1.83 -5.33 -11.41
N VAL A 91 -1.23 -6.52 -11.58
CA VAL A 91 -1.98 -7.78 -11.74
C VAL A 91 -2.83 -8.09 -10.51
N SER A 92 -2.30 -7.86 -9.31
CA SER A 92 -3.08 -8.03 -8.08
C SER A 92 -4.24 -7.04 -7.99
N ALA A 93 -4.01 -5.75 -8.25
CA ALA A 93 -5.06 -4.74 -8.21
C ALA A 93 -6.17 -5.00 -9.26
N GLU A 94 -5.81 -5.45 -10.46
CA GLU A 94 -6.79 -5.87 -11.48
C GLU A 94 -7.55 -7.13 -11.06
N SER A 95 -6.85 -8.14 -10.53
CA SER A 95 -7.46 -9.38 -10.02
C SER A 95 -8.50 -9.11 -8.94
N TRP A 96 -8.25 -8.13 -8.06
CA TRP A 96 -9.16 -7.80 -6.96
C TRP A 96 -10.43 -7.09 -7.41
N LYS A 97 -10.49 -6.56 -8.64
CA LYS A 97 -11.72 -5.97 -9.21
C LYS A 97 -12.76 -7.03 -9.59
N HIS A 98 -12.36 -8.28 -9.77
CA HIS A 98 -13.29 -9.37 -10.09
C HIS A 98 -14.24 -9.64 -8.94
N GLU A 99 -15.47 -10.03 -9.27
CA GLU A 99 -16.55 -10.27 -8.29
C GLU A 99 -16.15 -11.30 -7.23
N THR A 100 -15.55 -12.42 -7.65
CA THR A 100 -15.06 -13.48 -6.76
C THR A 100 -14.11 -12.97 -5.68
N ASN A 101 -13.27 -11.98 -6.00
CA ASN A 101 -12.36 -11.36 -5.03
C ASN A 101 -13.03 -10.27 -4.21
N ARG A 102 -13.93 -9.48 -4.81
CA ARG A 102 -14.71 -8.47 -4.08
C ARG A 102 -15.66 -9.09 -3.06
N GLU A 103 -16.19 -10.28 -3.31
CA GLU A 103 -17.02 -11.01 -2.33
C GLU A 103 -16.27 -11.29 -1.02
N LYS A 104 -14.96 -11.54 -1.08
CA LYS A 104 -14.10 -11.78 0.10
C LYS A 104 -14.02 -10.54 1.02
N LEU A 105 -14.32 -9.34 0.51
CA LEU A 105 -14.32 -8.10 1.30
C LEU A 105 -15.47 -8.09 2.32
N GLY A 106 -16.59 -8.74 2.04
CA GLY A 106 -17.81 -8.65 2.85
C GLY A 106 -18.30 -7.20 2.91
N ASN A 107 -18.53 -6.68 4.12
CA ASN A 107 -18.97 -5.28 4.32
C ASN A 107 -17.82 -4.28 4.41
N ARG A 108 -16.58 -4.70 4.18
CA ARG A 108 -15.39 -3.86 4.31
C ARG A 108 -15.10 -3.11 3.00
N THR A 109 -14.38 -2.01 3.13
CA THR A 109 -13.88 -1.23 2.01
C THR A 109 -12.36 -1.40 1.89
N LEU A 110 -11.88 -1.79 0.72
CA LEU A 110 -10.45 -1.92 0.43
C LEU A 110 -9.98 -0.74 -0.41
N TYR A 111 -8.95 -0.04 0.03
CA TYR A 111 -8.20 0.91 -0.78
C TYR A 111 -6.89 0.24 -1.21
N VAL A 112 -6.52 0.38 -2.48
CA VAL A 112 -5.26 -0.14 -3.00
C VAL A 112 -4.59 0.88 -3.90
N THR A 113 -3.31 1.10 -3.68
CA THR A 113 -2.49 1.95 -4.55
C THR A 113 -1.95 1.17 -5.73
N CYS A 114 -1.94 1.76 -6.93
CA CYS A 114 -1.35 1.17 -8.13
C CYS A 114 -0.70 2.27 -8.97
N GLY A 115 0.63 2.32 -8.97
CA GLY A 115 1.37 3.49 -9.44
C GLY A 115 0.94 4.74 -8.65
N GLU A 116 0.68 5.84 -9.34
CA GLU A 116 0.20 7.09 -8.71
C GLU A 116 -1.27 7.03 -8.28
N LYS A 117 -2.05 6.08 -8.82
CA LYS A 117 -3.50 6.00 -8.62
C LYS A 117 -3.86 5.26 -7.35
N CYS A 118 -5.04 5.57 -6.80
CA CYS A 118 -5.68 4.79 -5.75
C CYS A 118 -7.04 4.28 -6.23
N LEU A 119 -7.29 2.98 -6.03
CA LEU A 119 -8.57 2.34 -6.22
C LEU A 119 -9.25 2.15 -4.87
N VAL A 120 -10.58 2.26 -4.84
CA VAL A 120 -11.41 1.77 -3.75
C VAL A 120 -12.31 0.66 -4.27
N LEU A 121 -12.35 -0.45 -3.53
CA LEU A 121 -13.14 -1.63 -3.82
C LEU A 121 -14.09 -1.88 -2.65
N THR A 122 -15.34 -2.14 -2.99
CA THR A 122 -16.35 -2.72 -2.09
C THR A 122 -16.79 -4.05 -2.68
N ARG A 123 -17.67 -4.76 -1.97
CA ARG A 123 -18.28 -5.98 -2.50
C ARG A 123 -18.90 -5.77 -3.88
N ASP A 124 -19.56 -4.65 -4.11
CA ASP A 124 -20.40 -4.46 -5.30
C ASP A 124 -19.72 -3.69 -6.44
N ARG A 125 -18.70 -2.89 -6.15
CA ARG A 125 -18.07 -2.01 -7.16
C ARG A 125 -16.63 -1.65 -6.84
N TRP A 126 -15.98 -1.03 -7.81
CA TRP A 126 -14.71 -0.35 -7.63
C TRP A 126 -14.73 1.02 -8.32
N LYS A 127 -13.90 1.96 -7.85
CA LYS A 127 -13.67 3.26 -8.52
C LYS A 127 -12.30 3.83 -8.16
N LEU A 128 -11.86 4.84 -8.92
CA LEU A 128 -10.67 5.63 -8.58
C LEU A 128 -10.98 6.67 -7.49
N VAL A 129 -9.98 6.99 -6.68
CA VAL A 129 -10.07 7.99 -5.60
C VAL A 129 -9.02 9.07 -5.82
N GLN A 130 -9.43 10.16 -6.49
CA GLN A 130 -8.53 11.28 -6.82
C GLN A 130 -7.88 11.92 -5.59
N ALA A 131 -8.59 11.98 -4.45
CA ALA A 131 -8.04 12.52 -3.20
C ALA A 131 -6.85 11.74 -2.63
N LEU A 132 -6.59 10.53 -3.14
CA LEU A 132 -5.49 9.64 -2.76
C LEU A 132 -4.50 9.40 -3.90
N GLU A 133 -4.62 10.15 -5.00
CA GLU A 133 -3.61 10.15 -6.06
C GLU A 133 -2.33 10.81 -5.55
N CYS A 134 -1.19 10.16 -5.78
CA CYS A 134 0.07 10.55 -5.15
C CYS A 134 1.27 10.10 -6.00
N SER A 135 2.18 11.03 -6.30
CA SER A 135 3.41 10.77 -7.03
C SER A 135 4.59 10.35 -6.14
N HIS A 136 4.38 10.22 -4.83
CA HIS A 136 5.43 9.71 -3.95
C HIS A 136 5.74 8.25 -4.29
N GLU A 137 7.02 7.92 -4.33
CA GLU A 137 7.47 6.56 -4.67
C GLU A 137 7.35 5.58 -3.51
N GLU A 138 7.49 6.04 -2.27
CA GLU A 138 7.63 5.15 -1.11
C GLU A 138 6.29 4.88 -0.43
N ALA A 139 6.06 3.62 -0.08
CA ALA A 139 4.84 3.23 0.62
C ALA A 139 4.68 3.93 1.97
N ASP A 140 5.76 4.19 2.70
CA ASP A 140 5.74 4.81 4.03
C ASP A 140 5.10 6.21 4.04
N THR A 141 5.54 7.13 3.19
CA THR A 141 4.98 8.49 3.08
C THR A 141 3.55 8.46 2.55
N ARG A 142 3.27 7.56 1.60
CA ARG A 142 1.93 7.34 1.06
C ARG A 142 0.96 6.81 2.12
N MET A 143 1.41 5.94 3.03
CA MET A 143 0.59 5.44 4.13
C MET A 143 0.05 6.58 4.99
N PHE A 144 0.80 7.67 5.18
CA PHE A 144 0.33 8.82 5.95
C PHE A 144 -0.70 9.69 5.20
N LEU A 145 -0.63 9.77 3.87
CA LEU A 145 -1.71 10.36 3.08
C LEU A 145 -3.03 9.58 3.29
N HIS A 146 -2.96 8.25 3.21
CA HIS A 146 -4.10 7.37 3.46
C HIS A 146 -4.61 7.47 4.91
N ALA A 147 -3.70 7.52 5.88
CA ALA A 147 -4.04 7.70 7.29
C ALA A 147 -4.78 9.03 7.52
N LYS A 148 -4.25 10.14 6.98
CA LYS A 148 -4.91 11.46 7.06
C LYS A 148 -6.30 11.44 6.45
N HIS A 149 -6.47 10.79 5.30
CA HIS A 149 -7.77 10.66 4.66
C HIS A 149 -8.74 9.76 5.46
N ALA A 150 -8.24 8.72 6.13
CA ALA A 150 -9.02 7.86 7.02
C ALA A 150 -9.38 8.55 8.35
N ALA A 151 -8.57 9.50 8.83
CA ALA A 151 -8.80 10.21 10.08
C ALA A 151 -10.08 11.06 10.08
N THR A 152 -10.61 11.40 8.90
CA THR A 152 -11.85 12.20 8.79
C THR A 152 -13.07 11.41 9.28
N PRO A 153 -13.37 10.19 8.78
CA PRO A 153 -14.49 9.38 9.29
C PRO A 153 -14.13 8.45 10.46
N TYR A 154 -12.85 8.13 10.70
CA TYR A 154 -12.45 7.12 11.68
C TYR A 154 -11.64 7.71 12.83
N LYS A 155 -11.97 7.30 14.06
CA LYS A 155 -11.27 7.73 15.29
C LYS A 155 -9.96 7.00 15.53
N THR A 156 -9.83 5.78 15.01
CA THR A 156 -8.68 4.92 15.24
C THR A 156 -8.11 4.48 13.91
N ILE A 157 -6.80 4.66 13.74
CA ILE A 157 -6.04 4.23 12.57
C ILE A 157 -4.92 3.30 13.07
N ILE A 158 -4.79 2.15 12.41
CA ILE A 158 -3.74 1.18 12.70
C ILE A 158 -2.82 1.14 11.49
N LEU A 159 -1.54 1.48 11.69
CA LEU A 159 -0.50 1.35 10.68
C LEU A 159 0.23 0.03 10.89
N VAL A 160 0.24 -0.81 9.87
CA VAL A 160 0.95 -2.10 9.88
C VAL A 160 2.12 -2.00 8.91
N ALA A 161 3.33 -1.86 9.44
CA ALA A 161 4.57 -1.83 8.67
C ALA A 161 5.70 -2.44 9.49
N ASP A 162 6.64 -3.09 8.81
CA ASP A 162 7.93 -3.51 9.40
C ASP A 162 9.01 -2.44 9.24
N ASP A 163 8.71 -1.37 8.48
CA ASP A 163 9.66 -0.31 8.20
C ASP A 163 9.76 0.67 9.38
N THR A 164 11.00 0.97 9.77
CA THR A 164 11.27 1.88 10.89
C THR A 164 10.90 3.32 10.53
N ASP A 165 10.96 3.68 9.25
CA ASP A 165 10.61 5.04 8.80
C ASP A 165 9.13 5.34 9.08
N VAL A 166 8.24 4.34 8.96
CA VAL A 166 6.82 4.48 9.36
C VAL A 166 6.68 4.76 10.85
N LEU A 167 7.46 4.10 11.71
CA LEU A 167 7.43 4.36 13.15
C LEU A 167 7.91 5.78 13.47
N ILE A 168 9.03 6.20 12.88
CA ILE A 168 9.62 7.53 13.13
C ILE A 168 8.68 8.64 12.65
N ILE A 169 8.11 8.52 11.45
CA ILE A 169 7.14 9.49 10.93
C ILE A 169 5.88 9.52 11.81
N SER A 170 5.40 8.37 12.30
CA SER A 170 4.26 8.30 13.23
C SER A 170 4.52 9.05 14.54
N LEU A 171 5.72 8.91 15.10
CA LEU A 171 6.14 9.63 16.30
C LEU A 171 6.21 11.14 16.07
N HIS A 172 6.64 11.57 14.88
CA HIS A 172 6.67 12.98 14.52
C HIS A 172 5.24 13.55 14.41
N LEU A 173 4.37 12.89 13.64
CA LEU A 173 3.02 13.40 13.38
C LEU A 173 2.12 13.36 14.63
N SER A 174 2.25 12.33 15.48
CA SER A 174 1.50 12.26 16.74
C SER A 174 1.82 13.43 17.68
N ARG A 175 3.06 13.95 17.67
CA ARG A 175 3.44 15.14 18.44
C ARG A 175 2.86 16.42 17.85
N THR A 176 2.86 16.57 16.53
CA THR A 176 2.32 17.76 15.87
C THR A 176 0.81 17.91 16.10
N SER A 177 0.06 16.81 16.14
CA SER A 177 -1.36 16.82 16.52
C SER A 177 -1.63 17.21 17.98
N ILE A 178 -0.67 16.98 18.89
CA ILE A 178 -0.77 17.41 20.29
C ILE A 178 -0.49 18.92 20.42
N VAL A 179 0.49 19.45 19.69
CA VAL A 179 0.85 20.88 19.76
C VAL A 179 -0.20 21.78 19.11
N SER A 180 -0.91 21.34 18.06
CA SER A 180 -2.01 22.11 17.47
C SER A 180 -3.27 22.19 18.36
N SER A 181 -3.32 21.43 19.47
CA SER A 181 -4.43 21.48 20.42
C SER A 181 -4.14 22.32 21.67
N SER A 182 -2.91 22.83 21.82
CA SER A 182 -2.48 23.59 23.01
C SER A 182 -2.31 25.09 22.76
N SER A 183 -2.62 25.60 21.56
CA SER A 183 -2.43 27.02 21.21
C SER A 183 -3.69 27.89 21.27
N ASP A 184 -4.85 27.35 21.69
CA ASP A 184 -6.13 28.07 21.67
C ASP A 184 -6.62 28.60 23.04
N GLU A 185 -5.86 28.45 24.13
CA GLU A 185 -6.30 28.90 25.48
C GLU A 185 -5.61 30.16 26.05
N GLU A 186 -4.68 30.80 25.34
CA GLU A 186 -3.86 31.89 25.92
C GLU A 186 -4.25 33.32 25.50
N GLN A 187 -5.53 33.59 25.21
CA GLN A 187 -6.02 34.96 24.92
C GLN A 187 -7.31 35.37 25.64
N ARG A 188 -7.62 34.82 26.83
CA ARG A 188 -8.85 35.19 27.56
C ARG A 188 -8.72 35.77 28.96
N PHE A 189 -7.53 36.19 29.37
CA PHE A 189 -7.35 36.90 30.65
C PHE A 189 -6.43 38.10 30.49
N GLU A 190 -6.99 39.21 29.98
CA GLU A 190 -6.49 40.57 30.22
C GLU A 190 -7.55 41.56 29.71
N SER A 191 -8.64 41.73 30.46
CA SER A 191 -9.48 42.94 30.43
C SER A 191 -10.46 42.94 31.61
N GLU A 192 -9.97 43.35 32.78
CA GLU A 192 -10.73 44.10 33.79
C GLU A 192 -9.82 45.17 34.42
#